data_AF-A0A7Y5BNS2-F1
#
_entry.id   AF-A0A7Y5BNS2-F1
#
_cell.length_a   1.000
_cell.length_b   1.000
_cell.length_c   1.000
_cell.angle_alpha   90.00
_cell.angle_beta   90.00
_cell.angle_gamma   90.00
#
_symmetry.space_group_name_H-M   'P 1'
#
loop_
_entity.id
_entity.type
_entity.pdbx_description
1 polymer ?
#
loop_
_entity_poly.entity_id
_entity_poly.type
_entity_poly.pdbx_seq_one_letter_code
_entity_poly.pdbx_strand_id
1 'polypeptide(L)' 'MQIRCRNCNRPYGLKKEEVLAALDTMHAEEQKYYQSHCPHCGKNNLVSQKELQRSAPSWTPAKTAEKLEE' A
#
# COMPACT_ATOMS: atom_id res chain seq x y z
N MET A 1 0.30 5.15 -8.06
CA MET A 1 -0.76 4.34 -8.71
C MET A 1 -2.09 5.03 -8.60
N GLN A 2 -3.02 4.84 -9.54
CA GLN A 2 -4.38 5.37 -9.44
C GLN A 2 -5.33 4.24 -9.03
N ILE A 3 -6.12 4.46 -7.99
CA ILE A 3 -7.14 3.53 -7.51
C ILE A 3 -8.49 4.22 -7.40
N ARG A 4 -9.57 3.46 -7.52
CA ARG A 4 -10.93 3.96 -7.33
C ARG A 4 -11.39 3.61 -5.92
N CYS A 5 -11.90 4.61 -5.18
CA CYS A 5 -12.52 4.35 -3.88
C CYS A 5 -13.78 3.50 -4.06
N ARG A 6 -13.94 2.45 -3.25
CA ARG A 6 -15.15 1.60 -3.26
C ARG A 6 -16.38 2.25 -2.64
N ASN A 7 -16.19 3.34 -1.89
CA ASN A 7 -17.27 4.06 -1.21
C ASN A 7 -17.81 5.23 -2.04
N CYS A 8 -16.95 6.16 -2.47
CA CYS A 8 -17.38 7.35 -3.22
C CYS A 8 -17.18 7.23 -4.74
N ASN A 9 -16.63 6.12 -5.22
CA ASN A 9 -16.32 5.84 -6.63
C ASN A 9 -15.40 6.86 -7.32
N ARG A 10 -14.79 7.77 -6.56
CA ARG A 10 -13.83 8.75 -7.08
C ARG A 10 -12.45 8.10 -7.26
N PRO A 11 -11.78 8.34 -8.39
CA PRO A 11 -10.39 7.96 -8.57
C PRO A 11 -9.51 8.85 -7.71
N TYR A 12 -8.51 8.27 -7.06
CA TYR A 12 -7.46 9.00 -6.35
C TYR A 12 -6.11 8.33 -6.58
N GLY A 13 -5.05 9.13 -6.52
CA GLY A 13 -3.68 8.67 -6.68
C GLY A 13 -3.06 8.34 -5.33
N LEU A 14 -2.43 7.17 -5.24
CA LEU A 14 -1.41 6.86 -4.24
C LEU A 14 -0.05 7.26 -4.78
N LYS A 15 0.70 8.06 -4.01
CA LYS A 15 2.05 8.51 -4.38
C LYS A 15 3.03 7.33 -4.38
N LYS A 16 4.12 7.44 -5.13
CA LYS A 16 5.15 6.39 -5.20
C LYS A 16 5.73 6.10 -3.81
N GLU A 17 6.04 7.15 -3.05
CA GLU A 17 6.57 7.05 -1.68
C GLU A 17 5.61 6.27 -0.77
N GLU A 18 4.31 6.57 -0.87
CA GLU A 18 3.25 5.93 -0.08
C GLU A 18 3.09 4.46 -0.45
N VAL A 19 3.22 4.10 -1.74
CA VAL A 19 3.22 2.70 -2.19
C VAL A 19 4.43 1.94 -1.65
N LEU A 20 5.62 2.55 -1.65
CA LEU A 20 6.83 1.91 -1.13
C LEU A 20 6.75 1.69 0.38
N ALA A 21 6.32 2.70 1.13
CA ALA A 21 6.09 2.59 2.58
C ALA A 21 5.03 1.54 2.92
N ALA A 22 3.93 1.52 2.15
CA ALA A 22 2.88 0.52 2.29
C ALA A 22 3.42 -0.90 2.08
N LEU A 23 4.21 -1.13 1.02
CA LEU A 23 4.79 -2.44 0.75
C LEU A 23 5.78 -2.88 1.83
N ASP A 24 6.57 -1.96 2.37
CA ASP A 24 7.50 -2.25 3.47
C ASP A 24 6.76 -2.64 4.75
N THR A 25 5.76 -1.85 5.16
CA THR A 25 4.93 -2.18 6.33
C THR A 25 4.18 -3.49 6.14
N MET A 26 3.57 -3.70 4.97
CA MET A 26 2.88 -4.95 4.66
C MET A 26 3.81 -6.16 4.68
N HIS A 27 5.05 -6.01 4.24
CA HIS A 27 6.02 -7.09 4.28
C HIS A 27 6.48 -7.35 5.71
N ALA A 28 6.74 -6.31 6.51
CA ALA A 28 7.15 -6.43 7.91
C ALA A 28 6.06 -7.06 8.80
N GLU A 29 4.78 -6.72 8.55
CA GLU A 29 3.63 -7.24 9.31
C GLU A 29 2.95 -8.45 8.63
N GLU A 30 3.55 -9.00 7.56
CA GLU A 30 2.99 -10.11 6.76
C GLU A 30 1.52 -9.87 6.29
N GLN A 31 1.16 -8.61 6.07
CA GLN A 31 -0.19 -8.22 5.66
C GLN A 31 -0.41 -8.43 4.17
N LYS A 32 -1.59 -8.97 3.82
CA LYS A 32 -2.02 -9.16 2.42
C LYS A 32 -2.68 -7.93 1.81
N TYR A 33 -3.19 -7.03 2.65
CA TYR A 33 -3.95 -5.84 2.25
C TYR A 33 -3.47 -4.57 2.96
N TYR A 34 -3.20 -3.53 2.19
CA TYR A 34 -2.94 -2.18 2.68
C TYR A 34 -4.22 -1.39 2.79
N GLN A 35 -4.39 -0.64 3.88
CA GLN A 35 -5.48 0.29 4.04
C GLN A 35 -5.11 1.67 3.51
N SER A 36 -5.55 2.00 2.30
CA SER A 36 -5.38 3.33 1.74
C SER A 36 -6.51 4.26 2.15
N HIS A 37 -6.17 5.45 2.64
CA HIS A 37 -7.16 6.46 3.03
C HIS A 37 -7.61 7.29 1.82
N CYS A 38 -8.92 7.41 1.59
CA CYS A 38 -9.44 8.22 0.48
C CYS A 38 -9.45 9.71 0.86
N PRO A 39 -8.79 10.60 0.10
CA PRO A 39 -8.76 12.04 0.40
C PRO A 39 -10.11 12.74 0.16
N HIS A 40 -11.07 12.07 -0.50
CA HIS A 40 -12.37 12.66 -0.80
C HIS A 40 -13.46 12.35 0.23
N CYS A 41 -13.51 11.11 0.72
CA CYS A 41 -14.57 10.65 1.64
C CYS A 41 -14.06 10.18 3.00
N GLY A 42 -12.73 10.14 3.20
CA GLY A 42 -12.12 9.70 4.45
C GLY A 42 -12.29 8.20 4.75
N LYS A 43 -12.74 7.40 3.79
CA LYS A 43 -12.89 5.95 3.97
C LYS A 43 -11.63 5.20 3.56
N ASN A 44 -11.39 4.11 4.26
CA ASN A 44 -10.28 3.19 3.97
C ASN A 44 -10.67 2.26 2.83
N ASN A 45 -9.81 2.14 1.83
CA ASN A 45 -9.92 1.15 0.77
C ASN A 45 -8.78 0.15 0.90
N LEU A 46 -9.13 -1.14 0.82
CA LEU A 46 -8.17 -2.22 0.85
C LEU A 46 -7.53 -2.38 -0.53
N VAL A 47 -6.21 -2.28 -0.57
CA VAL A 47 -5.39 -2.50 -1.76
C VAL A 47 -4.53 -3.74 -1.51
N SER A 48 -4.62 -4.72 -2.38
CA SER A 48 -3.84 -5.95 -2.25
C SER A 48 -2.35 -5.67 -2.50
N GLN A 49 -1.47 -6.40 -1.80
CA GLN A 49 -0.01 -6.28 -1.98
C GLN A 49 0.41 -6.40 -3.45
N LYS A 50 -0.22 -7.33 -4.18
CA LYS A 50 0.03 -7.58 -5.61
C LYS A 50 -0.24 -6.35 -6.49
N GLU A 51 -1.26 -5.55 -6.16
CA GLU A 51 -1.61 -4.33 -6.90
C GLU A 51 -0.59 -3.22 -6.63
N LEU A 52 -0.13 -3.12 -5.37
CA LEU A 52 0.95 -2.19 -4.99
C LEU A 52 2.27 -2.56 -5.68
N GLN A 53 2.65 -3.84 -5.67
CA GLN A 53 3.85 -4.36 -6.34
C GLN A 53 3.83 -4.09 -7.84
N ARG A 54 2.69 -4.29 -8.51
CA ARG A 54 2.53 -3.96 -9.94
C ARG A 54 2.80 -2.48 -10.24
N SER A 55 2.47 -1.60 -9.30
CA SER A 55 2.69 -0.16 -9.45
C SER A 55 4.07 0.31 -9.03
N ALA A 56 4.81 -0.51 -8.28
CA ALA A 56 6.17 -0.26 -7.86
C ALA A 56 7.08 -1.42 -8.29
N PRO A 57 7.34 -1.58 -9.60
CA PRO A 57 8.20 -2.66 -10.11
C PRO A 57 9.65 -2.57 -9.63
N SER A 58 10.09 -1.38 -9.18
CA SER A 58 11.39 -1.16 -8.56
C SER A 58 11.44 -1.54 -7.09
N TRP A 59 10.31 -1.88 -6.47
CA TRP A 59 10.30 -2.32 -5.08
C TRP A 59 10.86 -3.74 -5.02
N THR A 60 11.98 -3.88 -4.32
CA THR A 60 12.54 -5.17 -3.94
C THR A 60 12.32 -5.32 -2.45
N PRO A 61 11.88 -6.51 -1.96
CA PRO A 61 11.91 -6.80 -0.54
C PRO A 61 13.39 -6.92 -0.15
N ALA A 62 14.05 -5.79 0.07
CA ALA A 62 15.43 -5.75 0.53
C ALA A 62 15.45 -6.24 1.98
N LYS A 63 15.41 -7.56 2.17
CA LYS A 63 15.56 -8.28 3.44
C LYS A 63 15.30 -7.40 4.69
N THR A 64 14.06 -6.92 4.85
CA THR A 64 13.61 -6.39 6.14
C THR A 64 13.33 -7.60 7.03
N ALA A 65 14.40 -8.31 7.39
CA ALA A 65 14.45 -9.36 8.38
C ALA A 65 15.20 -8.86 9.63
N GLU A 66 15.17 -7.55 9.87
CA GLU A 66 15.92 -6.90 10.95
C GLU A 66 15.00 -6.05 11.84
N LYS A 67 13.77 -6.52 12.06
CA LYS A 67 12.91 -5.96 13.11
C LYS A 67 12.03 -7.01 13.77
N LEU A 68 12.66 -8.04 14.31
CA LEU A 68 12.24 -8.66 15.55
C LEU A 68 13.46 -8.58 16.46
N GLU A 69 13.27 -8.27 17.75
CA GLU A 69 14.28 -8.03 18.81
C GLU A 69 14.67 -6.55 19.02
N GLU A 70 13.87 -5.83 19.84
CA GLU A 70 14.20 -5.54 21.25
C GLU A 70 12.93 -5.22 22.06
#